data_AF-A0A7S8FHB1-F1
#
_entry.id   AF-A0A7S8FHB1-F1
#
_cell.length_a   1.000
_cell.length_b   1.000
_cell.length_c   1.000
_cell.angle_alpha   90.00
_cell.angle_beta   90.00
_cell.angle_gamma   90.00
#
_symmetry.space_group_name_H-M   'P 1'
#
loop_
_entity.id
_entity.type
_entity.pdbx_description
1 polymer ?
#
loop_
_entity_poly.entity_id
_entity_poly.type
_entity_poly.pdbx_seq_one_letter_code
_entity_poly.pdbx_strand_id
1 'polypeptide(L)'
;MVDRIVSKGGVAIRLTDERWAHIIEEHGELTGFRGAVLETASSPARILVGSDGELLAVREIEQGKHLVVVYREQSEDGFIITAFLTRRIRSAGEEEASMAIADIQEYLKLLPAVNRAPQHAVWLTYDDEADTLYVNYKKPSHATDSEMTDDDVIIRYEGNQVIGFTVLHASKRVKKTA
;
A
#
# COMPACT_ATOMS: atom_id res chain seq x y z
N MET A 1 -1.19 -12.97 -16.43
CA MET A 1 -1.94 -14.18 -16.03
C MET A 1 -2.95 -13.80 -14.95
N VAL A 2 -4.05 -14.56 -14.85
CA VAL A 2 -5.07 -14.37 -13.83
C VAL A 2 -5.40 -15.75 -13.28
N ASP A 3 -5.17 -15.93 -11.97
CA ASP A 3 -5.62 -17.14 -11.27
C ASP A 3 -7.02 -16.90 -10.71
N ARG A 4 -7.79 -17.98 -10.62
CA ARG A 4 -9.14 -17.96 -10.02
C ARG A 4 -9.31 -19.13 -9.07
N ILE A 5 -9.93 -18.87 -7.93
CA ILE A 5 -10.42 -19.87 -6.99
C ILE A 5 -11.88 -19.61 -6.66
N VAL A 6 -12.53 -20.56 -6.00
CA VAL A 6 -13.86 -20.35 -5.42
C VAL A 6 -13.67 -20.17 -3.93
N SER A 7 -14.21 -19.09 -3.36
CA SER A 7 -14.16 -18.84 -1.92
C SER A 7 -15.07 -19.81 -1.16
N LYS A 8 -14.97 -19.80 0.17
CA LYS A 8 -15.91 -20.52 1.03
C LYS A 8 -17.37 -20.04 0.87
N GLY A 9 -17.57 -18.79 0.43
CA GLY A 9 -18.88 -18.23 0.10
C GLY A 9 -19.43 -18.68 -1.25
N GLY A 10 -18.67 -19.45 -2.03
CA GLY A 10 -19.06 -19.90 -3.37
C GLY A 10 -18.82 -18.86 -4.47
N VAL A 11 -18.13 -17.75 -4.16
CA VAL A 11 -17.86 -16.66 -5.11
C VAL A 11 -16.50 -16.88 -5.77
N ALA A 12 -16.40 -16.60 -7.07
CA ALA A 12 -15.11 -16.65 -7.77
C ALA A 12 -14.21 -15.51 -7.32
N ILE A 13 -12.99 -15.81 -6.85
CA ILE A 13 -11.99 -14.82 -6.44
C ILE A 13 -10.81 -14.87 -7.39
N ARG A 14 -10.41 -13.70 -7.93
CA ARG A 14 -9.26 -13.57 -8.82
C ARG A 14 -8.02 -13.02 -8.13
N LEU A 15 -6.87 -13.49 -8.59
CA LEU A 15 -5.55 -12.90 -8.33
C LEU A 15 -4.86 -12.64 -9.67
N THR A 16 -4.70 -11.37 -10.01
CA THR A 16 -3.97 -10.96 -11.23
C THR A 16 -2.47 -10.88 -10.97
N ASP A 17 -1.65 -11.00 -12.01
CA ASP A 17 -0.19 -10.80 -11.86
C ASP A 17 0.17 -9.40 -11.38
N GLU A 18 -0.55 -8.38 -11.84
CA GLU A 18 -0.38 -7.00 -11.36
C GLU A 18 -0.63 -6.90 -9.85
N ARG A 19 -1.72 -7.50 -9.37
CA ARG A 19 -2.03 -7.53 -7.93
C ARG A 19 -1.01 -8.36 -7.17
N TRP A 20 -0.56 -9.48 -7.73
CA TRP A 20 0.48 -10.31 -7.12
C TRP A 20 1.82 -9.55 -7.01
N ALA A 21 2.21 -8.83 -8.06
CA ALA A 21 3.39 -7.96 -8.06
C ALA A 21 3.31 -6.89 -6.96
N HIS A 22 2.15 -6.24 -6.82
CA HIS A 22 1.92 -5.29 -5.74
C HIS A 22 1.99 -5.93 -4.34
N ILE A 23 1.45 -7.15 -4.17
CA ILE A 23 1.54 -7.87 -2.89
C ILE A 23 2.99 -8.18 -2.52
N ILE A 24 3.81 -8.67 -3.46
CA ILE A 24 5.21 -9.00 -3.16
C ILE A 24 6.10 -7.76 -3.01
N GLU A 25 5.75 -6.64 -3.62
CA GLU A 25 6.46 -5.37 -3.44
C GLU A 25 6.30 -4.86 -2.01
N GLU A 26 5.08 -4.94 -1.46
CA GLU A 26 4.79 -4.54 -0.07
C GLU A 26 5.10 -5.64 0.97
N HIS A 27 5.01 -6.92 0.57
CA HIS A 27 5.18 -8.10 1.42
C HIS A 27 6.16 -9.09 0.78
N GLY A 28 7.44 -8.71 0.71
CA GLY A 28 8.49 -9.49 0.06
C GLY A 28 8.66 -10.91 0.64
N GLU A 29 8.27 -11.13 1.91
CA GLU A 29 8.26 -12.44 2.55
C GLU A 29 7.30 -13.45 1.91
N LEU A 30 6.35 -12.98 1.08
CA LEU A 30 5.42 -13.82 0.33
C LEU A 30 5.96 -14.27 -1.03
N THR A 31 7.21 -13.96 -1.36
CA THR A 31 7.82 -14.47 -2.59
C THR A 31 7.73 -16.01 -2.63
N GLY A 32 7.09 -16.55 -3.66
CA GLY A 32 6.82 -17.99 -3.80
C GLY A 32 5.54 -18.50 -3.14
N PHE A 33 4.78 -17.65 -2.42
CA PHE A 33 3.56 -18.04 -1.71
C PHE A 33 2.27 -17.90 -2.53
N ARG A 34 2.35 -17.61 -3.84
CA ARG A 34 1.15 -17.38 -4.69
C ARG A 34 0.12 -18.50 -4.56
N GLY A 35 0.57 -19.75 -4.61
CA GLY A 35 -0.31 -20.91 -4.41
C GLY A 35 -0.90 -20.99 -2.99
N ALA A 36 -0.10 -20.73 -1.96
CA ALA A 36 -0.56 -20.75 -0.57
C ALA A 36 -1.59 -19.65 -0.28
N VAL A 37 -1.48 -18.48 -0.94
CA VAL A 37 -2.45 -17.38 -0.87
C VAL A 37 -3.79 -17.80 -1.48
N LEU A 38 -3.78 -18.36 -2.69
CA LEU A 38 -4.99 -18.86 -3.35
C LEU A 38 -5.68 -19.97 -2.55
N GLU A 39 -4.89 -20.91 -2.03
CA GLU A 39 -5.39 -21.99 -1.19
C GLU A 39 -5.99 -21.45 0.12
N THR A 40 -5.40 -20.42 0.73
CA THR A 40 -5.92 -19.81 1.96
C THR A 40 -7.25 -19.11 1.71
N ALA A 41 -7.42 -18.41 0.58
CA ALA A 41 -8.69 -17.80 0.21
C ALA A 41 -9.79 -18.85 -0.09
N SER A 42 -9.41 -19.99 -0.69
CA SER A 42 -10.32 -21.09 -1.04
C SER A 42 -10.72 -21.95 0.16
N SER A 43 -9.75 -22.34 0.99
CA SER A 43 -9.91 -23.26 2.12
C SER A 43 -9.28 -22.68 3.41
N PRO A 44 -9.88 -21.62 3.98
CA PRO A 44 -9.39 -21.03 5.23
C PRO A 44 -9.76 -21.88 6.45
N ALA A 45 -8.88 -21.86 7.47
CA ALA A 45 -9.20 -22.43 8.78
C ALA A 45 -10.24 -21.58 9.53
N ARG A 46 -10.19 -20.25 9.34
CA ARG A 46 -11.20 -19.30 9.83
C ARG A 46 -11.30 -18.09 8.91
N ILE A 47 -12.44 -17.41 8.96
CA ILE A 47 -12.66 -16.14 8.26
C ILE A 47 -13.03 -15.09 9.29
N LEU A 48 -12.36 -13.94 9.25
CA LEU A 48 -12.74 -12.74 10.00
C LEU A 48 -13.38 -11.74 9.04
N VAL A 49 -14.22 -10.84 9.58
CA VAL A 49 -14.91 -9.81 8.81
C VAL A 49 -14.16 -8.49 8.99
N GLY A 50 -13.84 -7.83 7.88
CA GLY A 50 -13.27 -6.48 7.83
C GLY A 50 -14.32 -5.41 8.14
N SER A 51 -13.90 -4.15 8.19
CA SER A 51 -14.80 -3.03 8.51
C SER A 51 -15.68 -2.60 7.35
N ASP A 52 -15.32 -2.91 6.10
CA ASP A 52 -16.03 -2.45 4.88
C ASP A 52 -16.20 -3.60 3.86
N GLY A 53 -16.73 -4.73 4.33
CA GLY A 53 -17.09 -5.86 3.47
C GLY A 53 -15.92 -6.72 3.01
N GLU A 54 -14.69 -6.48 3.50
CA GLU A 54 -13.59 -7.42 3.32
C GLU A 54 -13.78 -8.69 4.15
N LEU A 55 -13.24 -9.79 3.65
CA LEU A 55 -13.10 -11.06 4.35
C LEU A 55 -11.61 -11.36 4.53
N LEU A 56 -11.22 -11.77 5.73
CA LEU A 56 -9.85 -12.12 6.07
C LEU A 56 -9.79 -13.64 6.29
N ALA A 57 -9.40 -14.35 5.24
CA ALA A 57 -9.14 -15.78 5.28
C ALA A 57 -7.83 -16.04 6.03
N VAL A 58 -7.85 -16.88 7.06
CA VAL A 58 -6.67 -17.17 7.87
C VAL A 58 -6.37 -18.66 7.87
N ARG A 59 -5.10 -18.99 7.64
CA ARG A 59 -4.58 -20.35 7.71
C ARG A 59 -3.23 -20.37 8.42
N GLU A 60 -3.04 -21.32 9.32
CA GLU A 60 -1.76 -21.56 9.97
C GLU A 60 -0.82 -22.28 8.99
N ILE A 61 0.39 -21.76 8.80
CA ILE A 61 1.39 -22.31 7.86
C ILE A 61 2.58 -22.95 8.59
N GLU A 62 2.85 -22.50 9.80
CA GLU A 62 3.82 -23.06 10.74
C GLU A 62 3.25 -22.83 12.15
N GLN A 63 3.72 -23.56 13.16
CA GLN A 63 3.22 -23.42 14.52
C GLN A 63 3.26 -21.94 15.00
N GLY A 64 2.09 -21.38 15.29
CA GLY A 64 1.90 -20.00 15.73
C GLY A 64 2.02 -18.94 14.62
N LYS A 65 2.35 -19.31 13.38
CA LYS A 65 2.52 -18.39 12.25
C LYS A 65 1.46 -18.64 11.18
N HIS A 66 0.77 -17.58 10.81
CA HIS A 66 -0.39 -17.67 9.96
C HIS A 66 -0.22 -16.80 8.71
N LEU A 67 -0.77 -17.29 7.61
CA LEU A 67 -1.02 -16.52 6.42
C LEU A 67 -2.45 -15.97 6.50
N VAL A 68 -2.56 -14.65 6.35
CA VAL A 68 -3.85 -13.94 6.25
C VAL A 68 -3.99 -13.44 4.84
N VAL A 69 -5.13 -13.72 4.20
CA VAL A 69 -5.48 -13.24 2.87
C VAL A 69 -6.73 -12.39 2.98
N VAL A 70 -6.61 -11.12 2.60
CA VAL A 70 -7.69 -10.16 2.59
C VAL A 70 -8.29 -10.13 1.19
N TYR A 71 -9.59 -10.38 1.06
CA TYR A 71 -10.29 -10.39 -0.21
C TYR A 71 -11.69 -9.81 -0.06
N ARG A 72 -12.29 -9.42 -1.18
CA ARG A 72 -13.68 -8.96 -1.21
C ARG A 72 -14.46 -9.83 -2.18
N GLU A 73 -15.67 -10.19 -1.77
CA GLU A 73 -16.67 -10.84 -2.62
C GLU A 73 -17.61 -9.77 -3.20
N GLN A 74 -17.97 -9.90 -4.46
CA GLN A 74 -19.06 -9.18 -5.12
C GLN A 74 -20.03 -10.23 -5.68
N SER A 75 -21.06 -9.80 -6.42
CA SER A 75 -22.19 -10.67 -6.82
C SER A 75 -21.75 -11.97 -7.51
N GLU A 76 -20.78 -11.90 -8.44
CA GLU A 76 -20.29 -13.06 -9.20
C GLU A 76 -18.76 -13.06 -9.38
N ASP A 77 -18.07 -12.03 -8.90
CA ASP A 77 -16.61 -11.88 -8.94
C ASP A 77 -16.12 -11.37 -7.60
N GLY A 78 -14.85 -11.56 -7.33
CA GLY A 78 -14.18 -11.06 -6.16
C GLY A 78 -12.70 -11.01 -6.41
N PHE A 79 -11.96 -10.32 -5.57
CA PHE A 79 -10.53 -10.14 -5.78
C PHE A 79 -9.78 -10.14 -4.46
N ILE A 80 -8.54 -10.64 -4.53
CA ILE A 80 -7.60 -10.51 -3.43
C ILE A 80 -7.12 -9.06 -3.36
N ILE A 81 -7.18 -8.47 -2.18
CA ILE A 81 -6.72 -7.11 -1.88
C ILE A 81 -5.24 -7.14 -1.50
N THR A 82 -4.90 -7.95 -0.49
CA THR A 82 -3.54 -8.16 -0.01
C THR A 82 -3.41 -9.47 0.77
N ALA A 83 -2.19 -9.87 1.11
CA ALA A 83 -1.91 -10.96 2.03
C ALA A 83 -0.67 -10.64 2.87
N PHE A 84 -0.56 -11.22 4.06
CA PHE A 84 0.60 -11.02 4.93
C PHE A 84 0.78 -12.18 5.92
N LEU A 85 2.00 -12.32 6.45
CA LEU A 85 2.31 -13.28 7.51
C LEU A 85 2.20 -12.64 8.90
N THR A 86 1.62 -13.34 9.86
CA THR A 86 1.54 -12.83 11.24
C THR A 86 1.58 -13.94 12.29
N ARG A 87 2.18 -13.61 13.44
CA ARG A 87 2.04 -14.38 14.70
C ARG A 87 1.10 -13.67 15.69
N ARG A 88 0.71 -12.43 15.41
CA ARG A 88 -0.06 -11.52 16.29
C ARG A 88 -1.56 -11.56 15.98
N ILE A 89 -2.17 -12.74 15.95
CA ILE A 89 -3.62 -12.88 15.73
C ILE A 89 -4.45 -12.51 16.95
N ARG A 90 -3.85 -12.60 18.14
CA ARG A 90 -4.45 -12.16 19.39
C ARG A 90 -3.66 -10.93 19.81
N SER A 91 -4.23 -9.75 19.54
CA SER A 91 -3.80 -8.42 20.01
C SER A 91 -2.32 -8.05 19.79
N ALA A 92 -2.06 -7.09 18.90
CA ALA A 92 -0.94 -6.17 19.13
C ALA A 92 -1.19 -5.47 20.48
N GLY A 93 -0.14 -5.15 21.25
CA GLY A 93 -0.30 -4.36 22.46
C GLY A 93 -1.03 -3.07 22.10
N GLU A 94 -2.17 -2.80 22.75
CA GLU A 94 -3.10 -1.73 22.40
C GLU A 94 -2.39 -0.36 22.29
N GLU A 95 -1.33 -0.17 23.06
CA GLU A 95 -0.53 1.06 23.11
C GLU A 95 0.40 1.25 21.89
N GLU A 96 1.12 0.21 21.46
CA GLU A 96 1.98 0.26 20.26
C GLU A 96 1.13 0.43 18.99
N ALA A 97 -0.01 -0.28 18.93
CA ALA A 97 -0.98 -0.12 17.85
C ALA A 97 -1.62 1.28 17.88
N SER A 98 -1.96 1.80 19.06
CA SER A 98 -2.54 3.15 19.19
C SER A 98 -1.55 4.25 18.79
N MET A 99 -0.27 4.12 19.11
CA MET A 99 0.77 5.07 18.68
C MET A 99 0.95 5.03 17.16
N ALA A 100 1.04 3.84 16.56
CA ALA A 100 1.09 3.71 15.11
C ALA A 100 -0.18 4.26 14.41
N ILE A 101 -1.35 4.08 15.02
CA ILE A 101 -2.63 4.63 14.54
C ILE A 101 -2.69 6.16 14.70
N ALA A 102 -2.02 6.75 15.69
CA ALA A 102 -1.92 8.21 15.80
C ALA A 102 -1.04 8.77 14.67
N ASP A 103 0.11 8.15 14.43
CA ASP A 103 1.04 8.58 13.38
C ASP A 103 0.46 8.44 11.97
N ILE A 104 -0.37 7.42 11.71
CA ILE A 104 -0.98 7.23 10.38
C ILE A 104 -1.93 8.36 9.98
N GLN A 105 -2.51 9.10 10.93
CA GLN A 105 -3.48 10.17 10.62
C GLN A 105 -2.88 11.26 9.73
N GLU A 106 -1.59 11.59 9.92
CA GLU A 106 -0.91 12.57 9.07
C GLU A 106 -0.74 12.05 7.64
N TYR A 107 -0.48 10.76 7.47
CA TYR A 107 -0.39 10.13 6.16
C TYR A 107 -1.75 9.94 5.48
N LEU A 108 -2.83 9.73 6.23
CA LEU A 108 -4.19 9.67 5.68
C LEU A 108 -4.59 10.99 4.98
N LYS A 109 -4.04 12.13 5.42
CA LYS A 109 -4.25 13.43 4.75
C LYS A 109 -3.65 13.47 3.34
N LEU A 110 -2.72 12.57 3.01
CA LEU A 110 -2.13 12.45 1.67
C LEU A 110 -3.05 11.70 0.69
N LEU A 111 -4.04 10.94 1.16
CA LEU A 111 -4.88 10.10 0.29
C LEU A 111 -5.50 10.85 -0.90
N PRO A 112 -6.08 12.07 -0.75
CA PRO A 112 -6.62 12.81 -1.89
C PRO A 112 -5.55 13.24 -2.89
N ALA A 113 -4.30 13.46 -2.43
CA ALA A 113 -3.19 13.81 -3.31
C ALA A 113 -2.68 12.58 -4.08
N VAL A 114 -2.49 11.45 -3.39
CA VAL A 114 -2.07 10.17 -4.01
C VAL A 114 -3.11 9.68 -5.02
N ASN A 115 -4.40 9.75 -4.68
CA ASN A 115 -5.47 9.31 -5.58
C ASN A 115 -5.56 10.16 -6.87
N ARG A 116 -5.14 11.43 -6.83
CA ARG A 116 -5.09 12.30 -8.01
C ARG A 116 -3.75 12.26 -8.74
N ALA A 117 -2.73 11.67 -8.14
CA ALA A 117 -1.41 11.58 -8.74
C ALA A 117 -1.45 10.68 -9.99
N PRO A 118 -0.56 10.91 -10.96
CA PRO A 118 -0.36 9.98 -12.06
C PRO A 118 -0.14 8.56 -11.53
N GLN A 119 -0.79 7.57 -12.16
CA GLN A 119 -0.70 6.16 -11.78
C GLN A 119 -1.14 5.84 -10.33
N HIS A 120 -1.79 6.78 -9.64
CA HIS A 120 -2.17 6.66 -8.23
C HIS A 120 -0.98 6.36 -7.29
N ALA A 121 0.22 6.84 -7.63
CA ALA A 121 1.45 6.60 -6.89
C ALA A 121 2.25 7.89 -6.66
N VAL A 122 2.86 8.00 -5.49
CA VAL A 122 3.78 9.09 -5.13
C VAL A 122 4.94 8.53 -4.33
N TRP A 123 6.16 8.90 -4.70
CA TRP A 123 7.36 8.59 -3.91
C TRP A 123 7.90 9.86 -3.26
N LEU A 124 7.95 9.82 -1.94
CA LEU A 124 8.45 10.90 -1.10
C LEU A 124 9.82 10.50 -0.54
N THR A 125 10.78 11.42 -0.57
CA THR A 125 12.09 11.22 0.06
C THR A 125 12.53 12.55 0.66
N TYR A 126 12.85 12.55 1.95
CA TYR A 126 13.38 13.71 2.64
C TYR A 126 14.89 13.55 2.80
N ASP A 127 15.63 14.59 2.43
CA ASP A 127 17.08 14.69 2.60
C ASP A 127 17.36 15.70 3.71
N ASP A 128 17.89 15.20 4.83
CA ASP A 128 18.17 15.99 6.03
C ASP A 128 19.36 16.93 5.84
N GLU A 129 20.39 16.50 5.10
CA GLU A 129 21.57 17.33 4.84
C GLU A 129 21.21 18.52 3.94
N ALA A 130 20.36 18.30 2.94
CA ALA A 130 19.91 19.33 2.02
C ALA A 130 18.65 20.09 2.48
N ASP A 131 18.03 19.72 3.60
CA ASP A 131 16.72 20.24 4.06
C ASP A 131 15.69 20.28 2.91
N THR A 132 15.56 19.17 2.19
CA THR A 132 14.85 19.10 0.91
C THR A 132 13.91 17.90 0.84
N LEU A 133 12.66 18.13 0.42
CA LEU A 133 11.68 17.09 0.15
C LEU A 133 11.54 16.86 -1.37
N TYR A 134 11.82 15.64 -1.81
CA TYR A 134 11.58 15.19 -3.17
C TYR A 134 10.23 14.48 -3.27
N VAL A 135 9.39 14.95 -4.18
CA VAL A 135 8.10 14.33 -4.54
C VAL A 135 8.21 13.82 -5.97
N ASN A 136 7.96 12.54 -6.23
CA ASN A 136 8.00 11.94 -7.56
C ASN A 136 6.67 11.26 -7.90
N TYR A 137 6.22 11.39 -9.15
CA TYR A 137 5.02 10.72 -9.68
C TYR A 137 5.32 9.53 -10.59
N LYS A 138 6.60 9.25 -10.84
CA LYS A 138 7.06 8.07 -11.56
C LYS A 138 8.45 7.65 -11.10
N LYS A 139 8.80 6.38 -11.33
CA LYS A 139 10.17 5.86 -11.18
C LYS A 139 10.59 5.06 -12.43
N PRO A 140 11.83 5.26 -12.94
CA PRO A 140 12.76 6.32 -12.60
C PRO A 140 12.23 7.71 -13.01
N SER A 141 12.53 8.73 -12.22
CA SER A 141 12.12 10.11 -12.50
C SER A 141 13.19 10.82 -13.33
N HIS A 142 13.03 10.84 -14.65
CA HIS A 142 13.88 11.62 -15.56
C HIS A 142 13.13 12.86 -16.04
N ALA A 143 13.64 14.04 -15.66
CA ALA A 143 13.13 15.31 -16.12
C ALA A 143 13.83 15.72 -17.43
N THR A 144 13.06 16.28 -18.37
CA THR A 144 13.60 16.93 -19.57
C THR A 144 13.74 18.44 -19.38
N ASP A 145 12.99 19.01 -18.43
CA ASP A 145 13.04 20.44 -18.09
C ASP A 145 12.64 20.69 -16.62
N SER A 146 12.91 21.88 -16.10
CA SER A 146 12.56 22.27 -14.73
C SER A 146 12.39 23.78 -14.57
N GLU A 147 11.49 24.17 -13.67
CA GLU A 147 11.18 25.56 -13.35
C GLU A 147 11.32 25.79 -11.84
N MET A 148 12.05 26.84 -11.45
CA MET A 148 12.08 27.32 -10.07
C MET A 148 10.97 28.34 -9.85
N THR A 149 10.19 28.16 -8.78
CA THR A 149 9.13 29.08 -8.37
C THR A 149 9.62 30.05 -7.29
N ASP A 150 8.89 31.14 -7.06
CA ASP A 150 9.16 32.11 -5.99
C ASP A 150 8.98 31.51 -4.57
N ASP A 151 8.31 30.35 -4.47
CA ASP A 151 8.08 29.64 -3.22
C ASP A 151 9.17 28.59 -2.92
N ASP A 152 10.38 28.71 -3.48
CA ASP A 152 11.51 27.78 -3.31
C ASP A 152 11.16 26.32 -3.69
N VAL A 153 10.26 26.14 -4.66
CA VAL A 153 9.89 24.82 -5.20
C VAL A 153 10.36 24.71 -6.65
N ILE A 154 11.08 23.63 -6.95
CA ILE A 154 11.43 23.25 -8.31
C ILE A 154 10.36 22.30 -8.85
N ILE A 155 9.68 22.70 -9.92
CA ILE A 155 8.76 21.85 -10.66
C ILE A 155 9.55 21.11 -11.75
N ARG A 156 9.45 19.77 -11.78
CA ARG A 156 10.15 18.93 -12.76
C ARG A 156 9.18 18.44 -13.83
N TYR A 157 9.57 18.56 -15.09
CA TYR A 157 8.75 18.19 -16.24
C TYR A 157 9.41 17.10 -17.10
N GLU A 158 8.59 16.24 -17.70
CA GLU A 158 8.95 15.45 -18.88
C GLU A 158 8.02 15.86 -20.03
N GLY A 159 8.58 16.51 -21.05
CA GLY A 159 7.78 17.26 -22.02
C GLY A 159 6.92 18.30 -21.31
N ASN A 160 5.59 18.21 -21.49
CA ASN A 160 4.63 19.13 -20.86
C ASN A 160 3.99 18.55 -19.59
N GLN A 161 4.43 17.38 -19.12
CA GLN A 161 3.85 16.71 -17.96
C GLN A 161 4.71 16.96 -16.72
N VAL A 162 4.07 17.39 -15.63
CA VAL A 162 4.72 17.45 -14.31
C VAL A 162 4.98 16.04 -13.81
N ILE A 163 6.24 15.72 -13.50
CA ILE A 163 6.68 14.41 -13.00
C ILE A 163 7.10 14.43 -11.53
N GLY A 164 7.18 15.62 -10.92
CA GLY A 164 7.48 15.75 -9.50
C GLY A 164 7.91 17.15 -9.09
N PHE A 165 8.24 17.28 -7.81
CA PHE A 165 8.67 18.52 -7.17
C PHE A 165 9.93 18.30 -6.33
N THR A 166 10.79 19.31 -6.25
CA THR A 166 11.83 19.45 -5.23
C THR A 166 11.45 20.64 -4.35
N VAL A 167 11.16 20.40 -3.08
CA VAL A 167 10.76 21.43 -2.13
C VAL A 167 11.95 21.76 -1.25
N LEU A 168 12.54 22.93 -1.46
CA LEU A 168 13.67 23.39 -0.66
C LEU A 168 13.19 23.96 0.68
N HIS A 169 14.10 24.00 1.66
CA HIS A 169 13.84 24.48 3.02
C HIS A 169 12.62 23.80 3.65
N ALA A 170 12.50 22.49 3.43
CA ALA A 170 11.29 21.74 3.70
C ALA A 170 10.90 21.77 5.18
N SER A 171 11.88 21.73 6.10
CA SER A 171 11.66 21.85 7.55
C SER A 171 10.97 23.16 7.95
N LYS A 172 11.16 24.26 7.21
CA LYS A 172 10.54 25.57 7.49
C LYS A 172 9.07 25.65 7.08
N ARG A 173 8.59 24.70 6.28
CA ARG A 173 7.22 24.67 5.76
C ARG A 173 6.25 23.94 6.68
N VAL A 174 6.79 23.14 7.61
CA VAL A 174 5.99 22.52 8.65
C VAL A 174 5.61 23.62 9.63
N LYS A 175 4.32 24.00 9.67
CA LYS A 175 3.83 24.85 10.74
C LYS A 175 4.15 24.14 12.06
N LYS A 176 4.87 24.80 12.97
CA LYS A 176 4.95 24.32 14.35
C LYS A 176 3.51 24.16 14.83
N THR A 177 3.08 22.93 15.06
CA THR A 177 1.85 22.67 15.78
C THR A 177 2.03 23.32 17.14
N ALA A 178 1.26 24.39 17.40
CA ALA A 178 1.24 25.09 18.67
C ALA A 178 0.56 24.22 19.73
#